data_AF-A0A1F9WVU2-F1
#
_entry.id   AF-A0A1F9WVU2-F1
#
_cell.length_a   1.000
_cell.length_b   1.000
_cell.length_c   1.000
_cell.angle_alpha   90.00
_cell.angle_beta   90.00
_cell.angle_gamma   90.00
#
_symmetry.space_group_name_H-M   'P 1'
#
loop_
_entity.id
_entity.type
_entity.pdbx_description
1 polymer ?
#
loop_
_entity_poly.entity_id
_entity_poly.type
_entity_poly.pdbx_seq_one_letter_code
_entity_poly.pdbx_strand_id
1 'polypeptide(L)'
;MFPCLKKEKYSEKEYNAAVEKMNRAMESRFAAVPFNERLIFVPQCLRNIGKCKATECGSYYICMECGACKVGPLAAKARALGYKGFYILKGGRTVEKLLKELKPKAILGIACYFEGFQGFKEGQKHGVIVQFSPLTKDGCVHTDLDLEETIKVIEKY
;
A
#
# COMPACT_ATOMS: atom_id res chain seq x y z
N MET A 1 18.89 -32.56 10.35
CA MET A 1 19.13 -31.12 10.58
C MET A 1 18.87 -30.41 9.26
N PHE A 2 17.67 -29.85 9.07
CA PHE A 2 17.31 -29.21 7.81
C PHE A 2 18.21 -27.99 7.58
N PRO A 3 18.93 -27.90 6.44
CA PRO A 3 19.79 -26.76 6.17
C PRO A 3 18.93 -25.50 6.09
N CYS A 4 19.36 -24.45 6.80
CA CYS A 4 18.83 -23.10 6.70
C CYS A 4 18.78 -22.71 5.21
N LEU A 5 17.58 -22.74 4.61
CA LEU A 5 17.33 -22.22 3.28
C LEU A 5 17.83 -20.77 3.26
N LYS A 6 18.92 -20.52 2.53
CA LYS A 6 19.43 -19.18 2.30
C LYS A 6 18.32 -18.39 1.62
N LYS A 7 17.66 -17.48 2.35
CA LYS A 7 16.76 -16.50 1.76
C LYS A 7 17.61 -15.66 0.81
N GLU A 8 17.47 -15.84 -0.49
CA GLU A 8 18.08 -14.98 -1.49
C GLU A 8 17.71 -13.53 -1.15
N LYS A 9 18.69 -12.75 -0.70
CA LYS A 9 18.52 -11.33 -0.45
C LYS A 9 18.68 -10.62 -1.79
N TYR A 10 17.56 -10.31 -2.43
CA TYR A 10 17.53 -9.34 -3.53
C TYR A 10 18.18 -8.03 -3.06
N SER A 11 19.00 -7.43 -3.92
CA SER A 11 19.46 -6.06 -3.81
C SER A 11 18.30 -5.09 -4.05
N GLU A 12 18.45 -3.85 -3.57
CA GLU A 12 17.45 -2.79 -3.76
C GLU A 12 17.11 -2.57 -5.23
N LYS A 13 18.12 -2.55 -6.11
CA LYS A 13 17.92 -2.41 -7.56
C LYS A 13 17.06 -3.53 -8.15
N GLU A 14 17.22 -4.75 -7.66
CA GLU A 14 16.44 -5.91 -8.13
C GLU A 14 14.99 -5.83 -7.67
N TYR A 15 14.74 -5.39 -6.43
CA TYR A 15 13.36 -5.14 -5.97
C TYR A 15 12.67 -4.08 -6.82
N ASN A 16 13.35 -2.96 -7.09
CA ASN A 16 12.78 -1.87 -7.87
C ASN A 16 12.43 -2.34 -9.28
N ALA A 17 13.38 -3.00 -9.98
CA ALA A 17 13.14 -3.52 -11.32
C ALA A 17 11.99 -4.55 -11.37
N ALA A 18 11.91 -5.43 -10.38
CA ALA A 18 10.86 -6.44 -10.29
C ALA A 18 9.48 -5.81 -10.04
N VAL A 19 9.38 -4.88 -9.09
CA VAL A 19 8.15 -4.15 -8.75
C VAL A 19 7.66 -3.34 -9.94
N GLU A 20 8.54 -2.60 -10.61
CA GLU A 20 8.19 -1.81 -11.79
C GLU A 20 7.66 -2.68 -12.94
N LYS A 21 8.27 -3.85 -13.15
CA LYS A 21 7.78 -4.82 -14.15
C LYS A 21 6.40 -5.37 -13.78
N MET A 22 6.17 -5.71 -12.50
CA MET A 22 4.88 -6.20 -12.02
C MET A 22 3.79 -5.12 -12.08
N ASN A 23 4.12 -3.88 -11.72
CA ASN A 23 3.24 -2.72 -11.85
C ASN A 23 2.73 -2.55 -13.28
N ARG A 24 3.63 -2.52 -14.27
CA ARG A 24 3.24 -2.41 -15.68
C ARG A 24 2.37 -3.58 -16.14
N ALA A 25 2.66 -4.79 -15.67
CA ALA A 25 1.90 -5.98 -16.05
C ALA A 25 0.48 -6.02 -15.46
N MET A 26 0.24 -5.35 -14.32
CA MET A 26 -1.06 -5.32 -13.65
C MET A 26 -1.88 -4.08 -13.96
N GLU A 27 -1.26 -3.03 -14.51
CA GLU A 27 -1.86 -1.71 -14.70
C GLU A 27 -3.25 -1.73 -15.37
N SER A 28 -3.38 -2.38 -16.54
CA SER A 28 -4.65 -2.46 -17.27
C SER A 28 -5.72 -3.29 -16.53
N ARG A 29 -5.30 -4.33 -15.81
CA ARG A 29 -6.20 -5.18 -15.02
C ARG A 29 -6.68 -4.46 -13.77
N PHE A 30 -5.80 -3.70 -13.12
CA PHE A 30 -6.14 -2.88 -11.96
C PHE A 30 -7.14 -1.79 -12.36
N ALA A 31 -6.89 -1.13 -13.49
CA ALA A 31 -7.75 -0.11 -14.05
C ALA A 31 -9.18 -0.58 -14.30
N ALA A 32 -9.35 -1.81 -14.77
CA ALA A 32 -10.66 -2.38 -15.08
C ALA A 32 -11.51 -2.73 -13.84
N VAL A 33 -10.93 -2.76 -12.64
CA VAL A 33 -11.68 -3.05 -11.40
C VAL A 33 -12.38 -1.77 -10.93
N PRO A 34 -13.67 -1.75 -10.59
CA PRO A 34 -14.33 -0.54 -10.06
C PRO A 34 -13.78 -0.10 -8.69
N PHE A 35 -13.77 1.21 -8.40
CA PHE A 35 -13.24 1.75 -7.12
C PHE A 35 -13.83 1.09 -5.87
N ASN A 36 -15.13 0.81 -5.85
CA ASN A 36 -15.83 0.15 -4.74
C ASN A 36 -15.45 -1.33 -4.53
N GLU A 37 -14.54 -1.87 -5.35
CA GLU A 37 -13.92 -3.18 -5.20
C GLU A 37 -12.39 -3.10 -4.94
N ARG A 38 -11.85 -1.88 -4.85
CA ARG A 38 -10.43 -1.58 -4.61
C ARG A 38 -10.19 -1.14 -3.16
N LEU A 39 -9.06 -1.55 -2.59
CA LEU A 39 -8.53 -1.00 -1.33
C LEU A 39 -7.27 -0.19 -1.56
N ILE A 40 -7.01 0.76 -0.65
CA ILE A 40 -5.71 1.44 -0.56
C ILE A 40 -5.06 1.12 0.79
N PHE A 41 -3.79 0.75 0.74
CA PHE A 41 -2.97 0.53 1.92
C PHE A 41 -1.81 1.52 1.95
N VAL A 42 -1.61 2.17 3.10
CA VAL A 42 -0.49 3.10 3.34
C VAL A 42 0.25 2.74 4.63
N PRO A 43 1.56 3.01 4.76
CA PRO A 43 2.32 2.69 5.96
C PRO A 43 2.01 3.68 7.08
N GLN A 44 2.02 3.19 8.32
CA GLN A 44 1.94 4.05 9.50
C GLN A 44 3.07 5.08 9.59
N CYS A 45 4.23 4.82 8.96
CA CYS A 45 5.40 5.69 9.03
C CYS A 45 5.19 7.07 8.35
N LEU A 46 4.20 7.20 7.47
CA LEU A 46 3.80 8.49 6.88
C LEU A 46 3.05 9.41 7.87
N ARG A 47 2.64 8.88 9.04
CA ARG A 47 1.93 9.66 10.05
C ARG A 47 2.92 10.55 10.81
N ASN A 48 2.49 11.77 11.10
CA ASN A 48 3.12 12.57 12.13
C ASN A 48 2.66 12.05 13.52
N ILE A 49 3.45 11.20 14.17
CA ILE A 49 3.05 10.52 15.42
C ILE A 49 2.64 11.51 16.52
N GLY A 50 3.28 12.69 16.60
CA GLY A 50 2.97 13.69 17.63
C GLY A 50 1.70 14.52 17.36
N LYS A 51 1.16 14.50 16.13
CA LYS A 51 0.01 15.34 15.73
C LYS A 51 -1.16 14.57 15.12
N CYS A 52 -0.91 13.36 14.62
CA CYS A 52 -1.88 12.57 13.88
C CYS A 52 -2.93 11.97 14.82
N LYS A 53 -4.20 12.27 14.54
CA LYS A 53 -5.37 11.79 15.29
C LYS A 53 -6.01 10.52 14.71
N ALA A 54 -5.23 9.68 14.01
CA ALA A 54 -5.77 8.46 13.41
C ALA A 54 -6.29 7.50 14.49
N THR A 55 -7.47 6.93 14.27
CA THR A 55 -8.10 6.00 15.22
C THR A 55 -7.50 4.61 15.05
N GLU A 56 -7.11 3.98 16.15
CA GLU A 56 -6.56 2.63 16.14
C GLU A 56 -7.66 1.57 16.09
N CYS A 57 -7.54 0.62 15.18
CA CYS A 57 -8.50 -0.46 14.97
C CYS A 57 -7.76 -1.80 14.91
N GLY A 58 -7.24 -2.25 16.05
CA GLY A 58 -6.53 -3.52 16.17
C GLY A 58 -5.25 -3.56 15.34
N SER A 59 -5.30 -4.11 14.12
CA SER A 59 -4.14 -4.29 13.25
C SER A 59 -3.86 -3.13 12.29
N TYR A 60 -4.74 -2.15 12.19
CA TYR A 60 -4.58 -0.97 11.32
C TYR A 60 -5.05 0.31 12.03
N TYR A 61 -4.88 1.46 11.38
CA TYR A 61 -5.50 2.73 11.77
C TYR A 61 -6.41 3.26 10.68
N ILE A 62 -7.43 4.01 11.10
CA ILE A 62 -8.32 4.79 10.23
C ILE A 62 -7.87 6.25 10.24
N CYS A 63 -7.70 6.84 9.06
CA CYS A 63 -7.38 8.24 8.93
C CYS A 63 -8.59 9.10 9.31
N MET A 64 -8.38 10.08 10.19
CA MET A 64 -9.40 11.06 10.60
C MET A 64 -9.24 12.40 9.88
N GLU A 65 -8.45 12.46 8.81
CA GLU A 65 -8.19 13.67 8.00
C GLU A 65 -7.78 14.91 8.80
N CYS A 66 -7.09 14.71 9.92
CA CYS A 66 -6.70 15.77 10.85
C CYS A 66 -5.71 16.83 10.31
N GLY A 67 -5.31 16.76 9.04
CA GLY A 67 -4.34 17.69 8.42
C GLY A 67 -2.88 17.53 8.86
N ALA A 68 -2.56 16.59 9.75
CA ALA A 68 -1.22 16.47 10.33
C ALA A 68 -0.13 15.88 9.42
N CYS A 69 -0.50 15.24 8.31
CA CYS A 69 0.42 14.56 7.40
C CYS A 69 -0.22 14.34 6.01
N LYS A 70 0.60 13.92 5.05
CA LYS A 70 0.19 13.67 3.66
C LYS A 70 -0.87 12.56 3.51
N VAL A 71 -1.05 11.70 4.51
CA VAL A 71 -2.08 10.64 4.49
C VAL A 71 -3.51 11.20 4.43
N GLY A 72 -3.77 12.36 5.04
CA GLY A 72 -5.11 12.97 5.08
C GLY A 72 -5.67 13.23 3.68
N PRO A 73 -4.99 14.01 2.83
CA PRO A 73 -5.39 14.23 1.44
C PRO A 73 -5.58 12.93 0.63
N LEU A 74 -4.74 11.91 0.82
CA LEU A 74 -4.89 10.61 0.15
C LEU A 74 -6.18 9.90 0.57
N ALA A 75 -6.47 9.87 1.87
CA ALA A 75 -7.70 9.27 2.41
C ALA A 75 -8.95 10.01 1.92
N ALA A 76 -8.91 11.34 1.91
CA ALA A 76 -9.99 12.19 1.39
C ALA A 76 -10.28 11.88 -0.08
N LYS A 77 -9.21 11.78 -0.91
CA LYS A 77 -9.33 11.46 -2.33
C LYS A 77 -9.89 10.05 -2.55
N ALA A 78 -9.40 9.06 -1.82
CA ALA A 78 -9.89 7.69 -1.89
C ALA A 78 -11.39 7.59 -1.57
N ARG A 79 -11.86 8.31 -0.53
CA ARG A 79 -13.29 8.37 -0.20
C ARG A 79 -14.10 9.05 -1.30
N ALA A 80 -13.61 10.17 -1.83
CA ALA A 80 -14.31 10.91 -2.89
C ALA A 80 -14.52 10.06 -4.16
N LEU A 81 -13.57 9.19 -4.50
CA LEU A 81 -13.66 8.25 -5.63
C LEU A 81 -14.47 6.99 -5.32
N GLY A 82 -14.89 6.78 -4.07
CA GLY A 82 -15.66 5.61 -3.67
C GLY A 82 -14.85 4.32 -3.55
N TYR A 83 -13.57 4.42 -3.16
CA TYR A 83 -12.78 3.23 -2.82
C TYR A 83 -13.48 2.41 -1.74
N LYS A 84 -13.40 1.07 -1.82
CA LYS A 84 -13.96 0.14 -0.81
C LYS A 84 -13.40 0.41 0.59
N GLY A 85 -12.18 0.93 0.68
CA GLY A 85 -11.57 1.31 1.94
C GLY A 85 -10.15 1.83 1.80
N PHE A 86 -9.73 2.58 2.81
CA PHE A 86 -8.40 3.15 2.96
C PHE A 86 -7.87 2.81 4.35
N TYR A 87 -6.75 2.09 4.43
CA TYR A 87 -6.23 1.58 5.70
C TYR A 87 -4.77 1.93 5.90
N ILE A 88 -4.45 2.45 7.08
CA ILE A 88 -3.07 2.71 7.49
C ILE A 88 -2.54 1.46 8.20
N LEU A 89 -1.60 0.75 7.58
CA LEU A 89 -1.10 -0.52 8.08
C LEU A 89 0.02 -0.31 9.10
N LYS A 90 -0.04 -1.09 10.19
CA LYS A 90 1.04 -1.19 11.18
C LYS A 90 2.26 -1.98 10.68
N GLY A 91 2.07 -2.81 9.65
CA GLY A 91 3.10 -3.61 9.02
C GLY A 91 2.52 -4.70 8.11
N GLY A 92 3.39 -5.30 7.29
CA GLY A 92 3.00 -6.21 6.20
C GLY A 92 2.14 -7.42 6.58
N ARG A 93 2.25 -7.96 7.81
CA ARG A 93 1.39 -9.07 8.28
C ARG A 93 -0.10 -8.73 8.27
N THR A 94 -0.45 -7.45 8.29
CA THR A 94 -1.84 -6.98 8.23
C THR A 94 -2.47 -7.20 6.86
N VAL A 95 -1.67 -7.26 5.78
CA VAL A 95 -2.15 -7.41 4.41
C VAL A 95 -2.92 -8.71 4.23
N GLU A 96 -2.33 -9.85 4.62
CA GLU A 96 -2.98 -11.17 4.51
C GLU A 96 -4.31 -11.21 5.27
N LYS A 97 -4.36 -10.63 6.47
CA LYS A 97 -5.58 -10.57 7.29
C LYS A 97 -6.69 -9.79 6.57
N LEU A 98 -6.38 -8.58 6.11
CA LEU A 98 -7.36 -7.73 5.41
C LEU A 98 -7.81 -8.33 4.08
N LEU A 99 -6.92 -9.03 3.37
CA LEU A 99 -7.27 -9.74 2.15
C LEU A 99 -8.33 -10.82 2.38
N LYS A 100 -8.19 -11.61 3.46
CA LYS A 100 -9.14 -12.67 3.82
C LYS A 100 -10.46 -12.12 4.33
N GLU A 101 -10.42 -11.06 5.13
CA GLU A 101 -11.61 -10.44 5.76
C GLU A 101 -12.42 -9.63 4.74
N LEU A 102 -11.76 -8.76 3.97
CA LEU A 102 -12.42 -7.77 3.12
C LEU A 102 -12.60 -8.25 1.67
N LYS A 103 -11.87 -9.28 1.24
CA LYS A 103 -11.93 -9.90 -0.10
C LYS A 103 -12.04 -8.86 -1.24
N PRO A 104 -11.08 -7.93 -1.36
CA PRO A 104 -11.08 -6.97 -2.47
C PRO A 104 -10.72 -7.65 -3.78
N LYS A 105 -11.12 -7.05 -4.92
CA LYS A 105 -10.61 -7.49 -6.23
C LYS A 105 -9.24 -6.91 -6.55
N ALA A 106 -8.96 -5.71 -6.03
CA ALA A 106 -7.67 -5.07 -6.22
C ALA A 106 -7.20 -4.22 -5.03
N ILE A 107 -5.89 -4.00 -4.94
CA ILE A 107 -5.25 -3.15 -3.93
C ILE A 107 -4.26 -2.20 -4.60
N LEU A 108 -4.29 -0.94 -4.19
CA LEU A 108 -3.18 -0.01 -4.36
C LEU A 108 -2.34 0.03 -3.08
N GLY A 109 -1.12 -0.48 -3.14
CA GLY A 109 -0.16 -0.41 -2.04
C GLY A 109 0.76 0.80 -2.20
N ILE A 110 0.81 1.67 -1.20
CA ILE A 110 1.83 2.72 -1.11
C ILE A 110 2.84 2.24 -0.09
N ALA A 111 4.10 2.00 -0.45
CA ALA A 111 5.13 1.52 0.49
C ALA A 111 6.55 1.65 -0.10
N CYS A 112 7.56 1.12 0.60
CA CYS A 112 8.89 0.93 0.00
C CYS A 112 8.87 -0.27 -0.97
N TYR A 113 9.88 -0.36 -1.85
CA TYR A 113 9.93 -1.42 -2.87
C TYR A 113 9.97 -2.84 -2.29
N PHE A 114 10.62 -3.04 -1.13
CA PHE A 114 10.62 -4.32 -0.44
C PHE A 114 9.19 -4.74 -0.06
N GLU A 115 8.43 -3.85 0.59
CA GLU A 115 7.05 -4.12 0.98
C GLU A 115 6.14 -4.23 -0.25
N GLY A 116 6.37 -3.43 -1.29
CA GLY A 116 5.68 -3.55 -2.58
C GLY A 116 5.84 -4.94 -3.20
N PHE A 117 7.07 -5.46 -3.24
CA PHE A 117 7.35 -6.81 -3.73
C PHE A 117 6.63 -7.89 -2.91
N GLN A 118 6.64 -7.78 -1.57
CA GLN A 118 5.86 -8.70 -0.72
C GLN A 118 4.35 -8.56 -0.96
N GLY A 119 3.86 -7.34 -1.17
CA GLY A 119 2.47 -7.06 -1.51
C GLY A 119 2.02 -7.76 -2.79
N PHE A 120 2.84 -7.74 -3.84
CA PHE A 120 2.58 -8.49 -5.07
C PHE A 120 2.48 -9.99 -4.82
N LYS A 121 3.41 -10.57 -4.05
CA LYS A 121 3.38 -12.00 -3.70
C LYS A 121 2.11 -12.36 -2.93
N GLU A 122 1.71 -11.52 -1.99
CA GLU A 122 0.53 -11.76 -1.16
C GLU A 122 -0.77 -11.63 -1.97
N GLY A 123 -0.83 -10.64 -2.87
CA GLY A 123 -1.93 -10.47 -3.81
C GLY A 123 -2.07 -11.67 -4.75
N GLN A 124 -0.97 -12.14 -5.33
CA GLN A 124 -0.97 -13.33 -6.19
C GLN A 124 -1.50 -14.57 -5.46
N LYS A 125 -1.05 -14.80 -4.22
CA LYS A 125 -1.50 -15.91 -3.37
C LYS A 125 -3.02 -15.89 -3.12
N HIS A 126 -3.62 -14.70 -3.09
CA HIS A 126 -5.05 -14.50 -2.80
C HIS A 126 -5.89 -14.17 -4.04
N GLY A 127 -5.31 -14.19 -5.24
CA GLY A 127 -6.01 -13.85 -6.48
C GLY A 127 -6.42 -12.37 -6.57
N VAL A 128 -5.73 -11.48 -5.87
CA VAL A 128 -5.99 -10.03 -5.84
C VAL A 128 -5.02 -9.29 -6.74
N ILE A 129 -5.54 -8.38 -7.56
CA ILE A 129 -4.73 -7.53 -8.44
C ILE A 129 -4.05 -6.45 -7.60
N VAL A 130 -2.75 -6.27 -7.78
CA VAL A 130 -1.97 -5.30 -7.01
C VAL A 130 -1.42 -4.25 -7.96
N GLN A 131 -1.62 -2.98 -7.60
CA GLN A 131 -0.87 -1.85 -8.10
C GLN A 131 -0.06 -1.27 -6.93
N PHE A 132 1.08 -0.67 -7.24
CA PHE A 132 1.99 -0.14 -6.24
C PHE A 132 2.43 1.28 -6.59
N SER A 133 2.59 2.12 -5.56
CA SER A 133 3.16 3.46 -5.66
C SER A 133 4.29 3.61 -4.63
N PRO A 134 5.53 3.93 -5.06
CA PRO A 134 6.67 3.98 -4.16
C PRO A 134 6.67 5.24 -3.28
N LEU A 135 7.24 5.09 -2.10
CA LEU A 135 7.66 6.23 -1.28
C LEU A 135 8.87 6.94 -1.91
N THR A 136 8.97 8.25 -1.75
CA THR A 136 10.15 9.03 -2.18
C THR A 136 11.30 8.92 -1.18
N LYS A 137 10.96 8.69 0.10
CA LYS A 137 11.92 8.41 1.16
C LYS A 137 11.35 7.35 2.08
N ASP A 138 12.08 6.25 2.23
CA ASP A 138 11.75 5.14 3.11
C ASP A 138 12.58 5.16 4.41
N GLY A 139 12.18 4.32 5.37
CA GLY A 139 12.70 4.32 6.74
C GLY A 139 11.63 4.63 7.78
N CYS A 140 11.90 4.36 9.07
CA CYS A 140 10.94 4.55 10.16
C CYS A 140 10.75 6.01 10.58
N VAL A 141 11.67 6.89 10.21
CA VAL A 141 11.69 8.31 10.57
C VAL A 141 11.87 9.12 9.29
N HIS A 142 11.09 10.18 9.11
CA HIS A 142 11.08 11.02 7.91
C HIS A 142 10.72 10.26 6.62
N THR A 143 9.83 9.26 6.72
CA THR A 143 9.18 8.65 5.56
C THR A 143 8.42 9.71 4.79
N ASP A 144 8.57 9.73 3.47
CA ASP A 144 7.87 10.70 2.65
C ASP A 144 7.44 10.13 1.29
N LEU A 145 6.51 10.83 0.66
CA LEU A 145 6.01 10.56 -0.68
C LEU A 145 5.79 11.85 -1.47
N ASP A 146 5.74 11.73 -2.78
CA ASP A 146 5.24 12.79 -3.65
C ASP A 146 3.70 12.75 -3.63
N LEU A 147 3.10 13.79 -3.05
CA LEU A 147 1.66 13.82 -2.85
C LEU A 147 0.90 13.94 -4.17
N GLU A 148 1.39 14.75 -5.10
CA GLU A 148 0.72 14.99 -6.37
C GLU A 148 0.79 13.74 -7.24
N GLU A 149 1.98 13.11 -7.32
CA GLU A 149 2.14 11.88 -8.09
C GLU A 149 1.34 10.73 -7.50
N THR A 150 1.30 10.60 -6.17
CA THR A 150 0.49 9.56 -5.52
C THR A 150 -1.00 9.81 -5.74
N ILE A 151 -1.47 11.06 -5.68
CA ILE A 151 -2.86 11.40 -6.00
C ILE A 151 -3.18 11.03 -7.45
N LYS A 152 -2.29 11.33 -8.41
CA LYS A 152 -2.48 10.92 -9.81
C LYS A 152 -2.63 9.41 -9.91
N VAL A 153 -1.85 8.61 -9.18
CA VAL A 153 -1.99 7.14 -9.18
C VAL A 153 -3.31 6.68 -8.56
N ILE A 154 -3.82 7.38 -7.52
CA ILE A 154 -5.13 7.10 -6.91
C ILE A 154 -6.28 7.46 -7.87
N GLU A 155 -6.14 8.55 -8.61
CA GLU A 155 -7.12 9.03 -9.59
C GLU A 155 -7.04 8.26 -10.91
N LYS A 156 -5.88 7.70 -11.23
CA LYS A 156 -5.68 6.91 -12.42
C LYS A 156 -6.65 5.73 -12.31
N TYR A 157 -7.59 5.72 -13.26
CA TYR A 157 -8.63 4.71 -13.52
C TYR A 157 -9.94 4.89 -12.78
#